data_AF-A0A7X7NFW2-F1
#
_entry.id   AF-A0A7X7NFW2-F1
#
_cell.length_a   1.000
_cell.length_b   1.000
_cell.length_c   1.000
_cell.angle_alpha   90.00
_cell.angle_beta   90.00
_cell.angle_gamma   90.00
#
_symmetry.space_group_name_H-M   'P 1'
#
loop_
_entity.id
_entity.type
_entity.pdbx_description
1 polymer ?
#
loop_
_entity_poly.entity_id
_entity_poly.type
_entity_poly.pdbx_seq_one_letter_code
_entity_poly.pdbx_strand_id
1 'polypeptide(L)'
;MRIHNLLLDYQNDSKCCGATVGSMISSAGKNRLWEDRKCKVADVVVIHYISAIQIDPELSFDRDMILKIFCDYGVSSHYLISRRGKVMRLVPEEKKAWHCGGSVMPEPDRRAGVNDFSIGIELMATEESGFTKLQYDSLCKLCHGIEKRHGKMFTYLGHEHVAGEEAVRMGLREEPKIDPGPKFDWFLFNSTLQRLRYC
;
A
#
# COMPACT_ATOMS: atom_id res chain seq x y z
N MET A 1 15.93 -3.64 9.09
CA MET A 1 15.81 -2.92 7.79
C MET A 1 15.46 -1.47 8.07
N ARG A 2 16.00 -0.51 7.30
CA ARG A 2 15.69 0.91 7.46
C ARG A 2 14.34 1.24 6.82
N ILE A 3 13.45 1.88 7.58
CA ILE A 3 12.18 2.44 7.09
C ILE A 3 12.35 3.96 7.10
N HIS A 4 12.08 4.61 5.97
CA HIS A 4 12.13 6.07 5.86
C HIS A 4 10.74 6.65 6.12
N ASN A 5 10.59 7.49 7.15
CA ASN A 5 9.32 8.19 7.36
C ASN A 5 9.17 9.30 6.31
N LEU A 6 8.02 9.30 5.63
CA LEU A 6 7.64 10.26 4.61
C LEU A 6 6.12 10.44 4.71
N LEU A 7 5.65 10.88 5.88
CA LEU A 7 4.24 10.85 6.22
C LEU A 7 3.43 11.78 5.32
N LEU A 8 2.29 11.31 4.82
CA LEU A 8 1.35 12.10 4.03
C LEU A 8 0.48 13.03 4.94
N ASP A 9 1.13 13.98 5.61
CA ASP A 9 0.48 15.05 6.38
C ASP A 9 1.03 16.45 6.04
N TYR A 10 0.32 17.46 6.53
CA TYR A 10 0.63 18.88 6.33
C TYR A 10 1.97 19.32 6.95
N GLN A 11 2.55 18.54 7.86
CA GLN A 11 3.83 18.85 8.52
C GLN A 11 5.02 18.29 7.74
N ASN A 12 4.80 17.55 6.66
CA ASN A 12 5.88 16.97 5.87
C ASN A 12 6.51 17.98 4.92
N ASP A 13 7.68 18.51 5.30
CA ASP A 13 8.48 19.46 4.52
C ASP A 13 9.32 18.82 3.39
N SER A 14 9.16 17.51 3.13
CA SER A 14 9.88 16.86 2.05
C SER A 14 9.46 17.45 0.70
N LYS A 15 10.47 17.86 -0.10
CA LYS A 15 10.24 18.37 -1.44
C LYS A 15 9.65 17.28 -2.35
N CYS A 16 8.65 17.67 -3.13
CA CYS A 16 7.92 16.84 -4.08
C CYS A 16 7.37 17.74 -5.21
N CYS A 17 7.77 17.48 -6.46
CA CYS A 17 7.27 18.20 -7.65
C CYS A 17 7.33 19.75 -7.54
N GLY A 18 8.40 20.30 -6.97
CA GLY A 18 8.56 21.76 -6.79
C GLY A 18 7.82 22.36 -5.59
N ALA A 19 7.07 21.57 -4.83
CA ALA A 19 6.39 21.95 -3.59
C ALA A 19 6.86 21.06 -2.41
N THR A 20 6.26 21.19 -1.23
CA THR A 20 6.40 20.20 -0.14
C THR A 20 5.20 19.26 -0.12
N VAL A 21 5.37 18.02 0.34
CA VAL A 21 4.25 17.08 0.56
C VAL A 21 3.15 17.73 1.39
N GLY A 22 3.51 18.42 2.47
CA GLY A 22 2.56 19.10 3.34
C GLY A 22 1.79 20.22 2.65
N SER A 23 2.45 21.01 1.79
CA SER A 23 1.78 22.05 1.00
C SER A 23 0.81 21.49 -0.05
N MET A 24 1.15 20.36 -0.69
CA MET A 24 0.24 19.69 -1.63
C MET A 24 -1.02 19.17 -0.93
N ILE A 25 -0.84 18.54 0.24
CA ILE A 25 -1.95 18.04 1.06
C ILE A 25 -2.85 19.18 1.55
N SER A 26 -2.24 20.27 2.02
CA SER A 26 -2.96 21.46 2.47
C SER A 26 -3.73 22.14 1.33
N SER A 27 -3.15 22.19 0.13
CA SER A 27 -3.80 22.76 -1.07
C SER A 27 -5.01 21.94 -1.51
N ALA A 28 -5.04 20.63 -1.22
CA ALA A 28 -6.20 19.77 -1.41
C ALA A 28 -7.25 19.89 -0.28
N GLY A 29 -7.10 20.85 0.64
CA GLY A 29 -8.02 21.09 1.76
C GLY A 29 -7.97 20.01 2.85
N LYS A 30 -6.90 19.20 2.90
CA LYS A 30 -6.71 18.13 3.89
C LYS A 30 -5.54 18.48 4.80
N ASN A 31 -5.57 17.99 6.04
CA ASN A 31 -4.40 18.03 6.94
C ASN A 31 -3.53 16.78 6.79
N ARG A 32 -4.11 15.66 6.34
CA ARG A 32 -3.46 14.36 6.25
C ARG A 32 -4.24 13.44 5.35
N LEU A 33 -3.59 12.43 4.79
CA LEU A 33 -4.22 11.40 3.96
C LEU A 33 -4.49 10.12 4.76
N TRP A 34 -5.00 10.25 5.98
CA TRP A 34 -5.46 9.13 6.80
C TRP A 34 -6.41 9.60 7.89
N GLU A 35 -7.09 8.64 8.50
CA GLU A 35 -7.97 8.87 9.65
C GLU A 35 -7.53 8.05 10.86
N ASP A 36 -8.15 8.34 12.00
CA ASP A 36 -8.05 7.46 13.15
C ASP A 36 -8.77 6.14 12.84
N ARG A 37 -8.08 5.03 13.10
CA ARG A 37 -8.60 3.70 12.86
C ARG A 37 -9.63 3.37 13.95
N LYS A 38 -10.84 2.98 13.54
CA LYS A 38 -11.91 2.57 14.47
C LYS A 38 -11.60 1.22 15.12
N CYS A 39 -11.03 0.29 14.37
CA CYS A 39 -10.58 -1.00 14.89
C CYS A 39 -9.22 -0.85 15.58
N LYS A 40 -9.04 -1.48 16.74
CA LYS A 40 -7.79 -1.34 17.51
C LYS A 40 -6.59 -2.06 16.88
N VAL A 41 -6.79 -3.03 15.99
CA VAL A 41 -5.67 -3.83 15.48
C VAL A 41 -5.91 -4.25 14.03
N ALA A 42 -5.00 -3.87 13.13
CA ALA A 42 -4.95 -4.43 11.79
C ALA A 42 -4.51 -5.90 11.85
N ASP A 43 -5.10 -6.77 11.03
CA ASP A 43 -4.78 -8.21 10.93
C ASP A 43 -4.55 -8.67 9.47
N VAL A 44 -4.75 -7.76 8.52
CA VAL A 44 -4.58 -8.00 7.09
C VAL A 44 -3.50 -7.08 6.52
N VAL A 45 -2.67 -7.59 5.61
CA VAL A 45 -1.84 -6.78 4.71
C VAL A 45 -2.39 -6.92 3.30
N VAL A 46 -2.64 -5.78 2.64
CA VAL A 46 -3.06 -5.75 1.24
C VAL A 46 -1.90 -5.24 0.38
N ILE A 47 -1.50 -6.03 -0.60
CA ILE A 47 -0.40 -5.74 -1.52
C ILE A 47 -0.97 -5.14 -2.79
N HIS A 48 -0.35 -4.04 -3.23
CA HIS A 48 -0.74 -3.25 -4.40
C HIS A 48 0.47 -3.01 -5.29
N TYR A 49 0.23 -2.51 -6.50
CA TYR A 49 1.26 -1.79 -7.24
C TYR A 49 0.81 -0.39 -7.63
N ILE A 50 1.80 0.49 -7.81
CA ILE A 50 1.58 1.85 -8.29
C ILE A 50 2.69 2.28 -9.24
N SER A 51 2.33 3.11 -10.22
CA SER A 51 3.28 3.81 -11.09
C SER A 51 2.68 5.12 -11.58
N ALA A 52 3.55 6.02 -12.03
CA ALA A 52 3.19 7.23 -12.74
C ALA A 52 3.24 7.07 -14.27
N ILE A 53 3.20 5.83 -14.78
CA ILE A 53 3.39 5.56 -16.23
C ILE A 53 2.36 6.27 -17.12
N GLN A 54 1.13 6.45 -16.62
CA GLN A 54 0.05 7.15 -17.32
C GLN A 54 0.17 8.68 -17.25
N ILE A 55 1.04 9.21 -16.39
CA ILE A 55 1.29 10.65 -16.24
C ILE A 55 2.53 11.03 -17.04
N ASP A 56 3.63 10.33 -16.80
CA ASP A 56 4.89 10.50 -17.51
C ASP A 56 5.63 9.15 -17.55
N PRO A 57 5.69 8.48 -18.72
CA PRO A 57 6.35 7.19 -18.86
C PRO A 57 7.84 7.20 -18.44
N GLU A 58 8.57 8.29 -18.64
CA GLU A 58 9.98 8.40 -18.25
C GLU A 58 10.13 8.48 -16.72
N LEU A 59 9.09 8.95 -16.03
CA LEU A 59 9.02 9.05 -14.58
C LEU A 59 8.09 8.00 -13.95
N SER A 60 7.86 6.88 -14.64
CA SER A 60 6.95 5.80 -14.21
C SER A 60 7.14 5.34 -12.76
N PHE A 61 8.39 5.34 -12.27
CA PHE A 61 8.74 4.93 -10.90
C PHE A 61 9.36 6.07 -10.09
N ASP A 62 9.15 7.31 -10.51
CA ASP A 62 9.59 8.46 -9.75
C ASP A 62 8.76 8.59 -8.46
N ARG A 63 9.47 8.85 -7.37
CA ARG A 63 8.86 8.95 -6.05
C ARG A 63 7.90 10.13 -5.98
N ASP A 64 8.29 11.28 -6.51
CA ASP A 64 7.56 12.52 -6.33
C ASP A 64 6.28 12.48 -7.17
N MET A 65 6.35 11.95 -8.39
CA MET A 65 5.15 11.72 -9.20
C MET A 65 4.16 10.78 -8.52
N ILE A 66 4.64 9.72 -7.86
CA ILE A 66 3.78 8.80 -7.11
C ILE A 66 3.17 9.46 -5.86
N LEU A 67 3.92 10.30 -5.14
CA LEU A 67 3.39 11.07 -4.02
C LEU A 67 2.33 12.07 -4.46
N LYS A 68 2.52 12.67 -5.64
CA LYS A 68 1.53 13.55 -6.26
C LYS A 68 0.24 12.79 -6.55
N ILE A 69 0.30 11.56 -7.07
CA ILE A 69 -0.89 10.70 -7.28
C ILE A 69 -1.67 10.52 -5.96
N PHE A 70 -1.00 10.17 -4.86
CA PHE A 70 -1.68 10.04 -3.57
C PHE A 70 -2.40 11.33 -3.16
N CYS A 71 -1.76 12.49 -3.36
CA CYS A 71 -2.35 13.79 -3.04
C CYS A 71 -3.53 14.15 -3.94
N ASP A 72 -3.36 14.03 -5.26
CA ASP A 72 -4.36 14.42 -6.27
C ASP A 72 -5.65 13.60 -6.12
N TYR A 73 -5.52 12.29 -5.92
CA TYR A 73 -6.67 11.39 -5.76
C TYR A 73 -7.15 11.29 -4.31
N GLY A 74 -6.41 11.88 -3.36
CA GLY A 74 -6.74 11.84 -1.95
C GLY A 74 -6.79 10.44 -1.36
N VAL A 75 -5.96 9.52 -1.89
CA VAL A 75 -5.80 8.12 -1.46
C VAL A 75 -4.47 7.94 -0.75
N SER A 76 -4.25 6.81 -0.07
CA SER A 76 -2.99 6.56 0.64
C SER A 76 -2.77 5.07 0.94
N SER A 77 -1.51 4.69 1.11
CA SER A 77 -1.10 3.39 1.66
C SER A 77 -0.20 3.59 2.87
N HIS A 78 0.04 2.55 3.67
CA HIS A 78 0.92 2.68 4.83
C HIS A 78 2.39 2.71 4.40
N TYR A 79 2.72 1.94 3.36
CA TYR A 79 4.07 1.79 2.87
C TYR A 79 4.15 1.88 1.36
N LEU A 80 5.25 2.45 0.87
CA LEU A 80 5.66 2.44 -0.53
C LEU A 80 7.07 1.83 -0.65
N ILE A 81 7.23 0.86 -1.53
CA ILE A 81 8.50 0.17 -1.80
C ILE A 81 8.98 0.50 -3.21
N SER A 82 10.11 1.20 -3.31
CA SER A 82 10.68 1.55 -4.61
C SER A 82 11.24 0.34 -5.38
N ARG A 83 11.51 0.51 -6.68
CA ARG A 83 12.20 -0.51 -7.51
C ARG A 83 13.53 -1.00 -6.93
N ARG A 84 14.19 -0.18 -6.11
CA ARG A 84 15.46 -0.52 -5.44
C ARG A 84 15.27 -1.09 -4.02
N GLY A 85 14.04 -1.43 -3.63
CA GLY A 85 13.72 -1.96 -2.30
C GLY A 85 13.70 -0.92 -1.18
N LYS A 86 13.75 0.38 -1.50
CA LYS A 86 13.66 1.41 -0.44
C LYS A 86 12.23 1.46 0.10
N VAL A 87 12.08 1.24 1.39
CA VAL A 87 10.79 1.29 2.09
C VAL A 87 10.56 2.68 2.68
N MET A 88 9.43 3.27 2.32
CA MET A 88 8.95 4.56 2.85
C MET A 88 7.64 4.33 3.60
N ARG A 89 7.53 4.84 4.82
CA ARG A 89 6.28 4.88 5.58
C ARG A 89 5.54 6.17 5.26
N LEU A 90 4.35 6.04 4.70
CA LEU A 90 3.49 7.14 4.28
C LEU A 90 2.37 7.39 5.29
N VAL A 91 1.89 6.35 5.98
CA VAL A 91 0.87 6.43 7.03
C VAL A 91 1.30 5.56 8.22
N PRO A 92 1.16 6.02 9.48
CA PRO A 92 1.41 5.16 10.65
C PRO A 92 0.47 3.95 10.67
N GLU A 93 0.96 2.78 11.10
CA GLU A 93 0.22 1.50 11.04
C GLU A 93 -1.07 1.49 11.89
N GLU A 94 -1.09 2.29 12.96
CA GLU A 94 -2.23 2.47 13.85
C GLU A 94 -3.33 3.35 13.25
N LYS A 95 -3.04 4.06 12.16
CA LYS A 95 -3.99 4.91 11.45
C LYS A 95 -4.63 4.15 10.29
N LYS A 96 -5.75 4.66 9.79
CA LYS A 96 -6.45 4.11 8.63
C LYS A 96 -6.01 4.85 7.38
N ALA A 97 -5.18 4.21 6.56
CA ALA A 97 -4.93 4.65 5.19
C ALA A 97 -6.12 4.30 4.27
N TRP A 98 -6.18 4.95 3.10
CA TRP A 98 -7.26 4.77 2.13
C TRP A 98 -6.74 4.09 0.85
N HIS A 99 -6.60 2.76 0.88
CA HIS A 99 -6.01 1.99 -0.24
C HIS A 99 -6.94 0.96 -0.86
N CYS A 100 -7.99 0.49 -0.16
CA CYS A 100 -8.86 -0.58 -0.68
C CYS A 100 -10.18 -0.10 -1.30
N GLY A 101 -10.57 1.17 -1.11
CA GLY A 101 -11.91 1.66 -1.49
C GLY A 101 -13.04 0.78 -0.96
N GLY A 102 -14.13 0.67 -1.73
CA GLY A 102 -15.18 -0.34 -1.52
C GLY A 102 -14.61 -1.75 -1.66
N SER A 103 -14.59 -2.49 -0.57
CA SER A 103 -13.85 -3.74 -0.44
C SER A 103 -14.48 -4.68 0.59
N VAL A 104 -14.26 -5.98 0.41
CA VAL A 104 -14.77 -7.06 1.24
C VAL A 104 -13.75 -8.20 1.28
N MET A 105 -13.56 -8.82 2.45
CA MET A 105 -12.70 -9.98 2.59
C MET A 105 -13.27 -11.20 1.82
N PRO A 106 -12.41 -12.07 1.26
CA PRO A 106 -12.85 -13.32 0.68
C PRO A 106 -13.48 -14.23 1.74
N GLU A 107 -14.27 -15.21 1.30
CA GLU A 107 -14.78 -16.28 2.17
C GLU A 107 -13.61 -17.00 2.87
N PRO A 108 -13.75 -17.36 4.16
CA PRO A 108 -14.96 -17.28 4.98
C PRO A 108 -15.11 -16.00 5.83
N ASP A 109 -14.20 -15.02 5.70
CA ASP A 109 -14.13 -13.86 6.63
C ASP A 109 -15.25 -12.84 6.38
N ARG A 110 -15.44 -12.42 5.12
CA ARG A 110 -16.55 -11.54 4.66
C ARG A 110 -16.69 -10.17 5.33
N ARG A 111 -15.76 -9.75 6.20
CA ARG A 111 -15.74 -8.36 6.70
C ARG A 111 -15.57 -7.37 5.55
N ALA A 112 -16.47 -6.39 5.47
CA ALA A 112 -16.39 -5.27 4.52
C ALA A 112 -15.60 -4.09 5.09
N GLY A 113 -15.16 -3.18 4.21
CA GLY A 113 -14.42 -1.98 4.62
C GLY A 113 -12.97 -2.30 5.02
N VAL A 114 -12.23 -2.98 4.15
CA VAL A 114 -10.93 -3.59 4.48
C VAL A 114 -9.89 -2.57 4.97
N ASN A 115 -10.00 -1.29 4.59
CA ASN A 115 -9.16 -0.22 5.16
C ASN A 115 -9.19 -0.19 6.70
N ASP A 116 -10.32 -0.51 7.33
CA ASP A 116 -10.51 -0.41 8.78
C ASP A 116 -9.65 -1.40 9.58
N PHE A 117 -9.20 -2.50 8.98
CA PHE A 117 -8.42 -3.55 9.65
C PHE A 117 -7.21 -4.04 8.84
N SER A 118 -6.78 -3.31 7.81
CA SER A 118 -5.62 -3.69 7.01
C SER A 118 -4.51 -2.64 6.93
N ILE A 119 -3.32 -3.12 6.57
CA ILE A 119 -2.14 -2.36 6.20
C ILE A 119 -1.90 -2.50 4.69
N GLY A 120 -2.15 -1.44 3.92
CA GLY A 120 -1.78 -1.36 2.51
C GLY A 120 -0.29 -1.13 2.27
N ILE A 121 0.31 -1.93 1.38
CA ILE A 121 1.69 -1.80 0.92
C ILE A 121 1.71 -1.68 -0.61
N GLU A 122 2.25 -0.57 -1.10
CA GLU A 122 2.40 -0.25 -2.51
C GLU A 122 3.80 -0.60 -3.00
N LEU A 123 3.91 -1.33 -4.10
CA LEU A 123 5.18 -1.58 -4.77
C LEU A 123 5.22 -0.78 -6.07
N MET A 124 6.31 -0.04 -6.30
CA MET A 124 6.51 0.62 -7.59
C MET A 124 6.62 -0.43 -8.70
N ALA A 125 5.60 -0.56 -9.54
CA ALA A 125 5.56 -1.50 -10.65
C ALA A 125 4.46 -1.10 -11.65
N THR A 126 4.55 -1.68 -12.83
CA THR A 126 3.52 -1.66 -13.88
C THR A 126 3.11 -3.10 -14.16
N GLU A 127 1.99 -3.27 -14.86
CA GLU A 127 1.55 -4.58 -15.36
C GLU A 127 2.62 -5.26 -16.22
N GLU A 128 3.43 -4.48 -16.94
CA GLU A 128 4.46 -4.90 -17.88
C GLU A 128 5.77 -5.19 -17.16
N SER A 129 6.19 -4.33 -16.23
CA SER A 129 7.50 -4.44 -15.58
C SER A 129 7.59 -5.55 -14.53
N GLY A 130 6.46 -5.97 -13.95
CA GLY A 130 6.42 -6.84 -12.77
C GLY A 130 7.21 -6.28 -11.60
N PHE A 131 7.71 -7.13 -10.70
CA PHE A 131 8.36 -6.75 -9.44
C PHE A 131 9.83 -7.19 -9.40
N THR A 132 10.70 -6.38 -8.77
CA THR A 132 12.12 -6.72 -8.64
C THR A 132 12.39 -7.64 -7.46
N LYS A 133 13.51 -8.38 -7.51
CA LYS A 133 14.02 -9.15 -6.36
C LYS A 133 14.21 -8.28 -5.11
N LEU A 134 14.74 -7.06 -5.27
CA LEU A 134 14.97 -6.13 -4.16
C LEU A 134 13.65 -5.72 -3.48
N GLN A 135 12.57 -5.60 -4.25
CA GLN A 135 11.24 -5.36 -3.71
C GLN A 135 10.72 -6.56 -2.91
N TYR A 136 10.81 -7.79 -3.44
CA TYR A 136 10.43 -8.98 -2.66
C TYR A 136 11.22 -9.11 -1.36
N ASP A 137 12.54 -8.93 -1.41
CA ASP A 137 13.41 -8.99 -0.24
C ASP A 137 12.97 -7.96 0.82
N SER A 138 12.60 -6.75 0.38
CA SER A 138 12.18 -5.66 1.27
C SER A 138 10.75 -5.85 1.78
N LEU A 139 9.84 -6.32 0.93
CA LEU A 139 8.46 -6.63 1.26
C LEU A 139 8.40 -7.73 2.35
N CYS A 140 9.11 -8.84 2.16
CA CYS A 140 9.12 -9.93 3.14
C CYS A 140 9.71 -9.47 4.49
N LYS A 141 10.80 -8.68 4.46
CA LYS A 141 11.39 -8.10 5.69
C LYS A 141 10.45 -7.10 6.36
N LEU A 142 9.69 -6.33 5.58
CA LEU A 142 8.71 -5.39 6.09
C LEU A 142 7.57 -6.14 6.77
N CYS A 143 6.97 -7.12 6.08
CA CYS A 143 5.88 -7.96 6.58
C CYS A 143 6.28 -8.69 7.87
N HIS A 144 7.44 -9.34 7.91
CA HIS A 144 7.96 -9.94 9.15
C HIS A 144 8.14 -8.92 10.27
N GLY A 145 8.62 -7.72 9.92
CA GLY A 145 8.73 -6.61 10.86
C GLY A 145 7.37 -6.13 11.39
N ILE A 146 6.34 -6.09 10.54
CA ILE A 146 4.95 -5.77 10.94
C ILE A 146 4.48 -6.83 11.93
N GLU A 147 4.62 -8.12 11.61
CA GLU A 147 4.22 -9.21 12.50
C GLU A 147 4.89 -9.12 13.88
N LYS A 148 6.20 -8.84 13.91
CA LYS A 148 6.94 -8.63 15.16
C LYS A 148 6.43 -7.42 15.96
N ARG A 149 6.13 -6.29 15.31
CA ARG A 149 5.61 -5.08 16.00
C ARG A 149 4.21 -5.27 16.55
N HIS A 150 3.36 -6.03 15.86
CA HIS A 150 1.97 -6.28 16.25
C HIS A 150 1.80 -7.55 17.09
N GLY A 151 2.85 -8.36 17.24
CA GLY A 151 2.85 -9.57 18.05
C GLY A 151 1.97 -10.70 17.49
N LYS A 152 1.70 -10.71 16.18
CA LYS A 152 0.83 -11.69 15.53
C LYS A 152 1.14 -11.85 14.05
N MET A 153 0.70 -12.98 13.48
CA MET A 153 0.73 -13.20 12.04
C MET A 153 -0.37 -12.40 11.35
N PHE A 154 -0.13 -12.03 10.09
CA PHE A 154 -1.10 -11.34 9.24
C PHE A 154 -1.58 -12.24 8.12
N THR A 155 -2.80 -11.98 7.65
CA THR A 155 -3.29 -12.50 6.38
C THR A 155 -2.78 -11.59 5.26
N TYR A 156 -2.19 -12.16 4.21
CA TYR A 156 -1.64 -11.41 3.07
C TYR A 156 -2.50 -11.62 1.83
N LEU A 157 -2.99 -10.53 1.25
CA LEU A 157 -3.87 -10.55 0.08
C LEU A 157 -3.42 -9.51 -0.94
N GLY A 158 -3.76 -9.71 -2.20
CA GLY A 158 -3.70 -8.67 -3.22
C GLY A 158 -4.95 -7.79 -3.17
N HIS A 159 -4.89 -6.61 -3.77
CA HIS A 159 -6.05 -5.74 -3.90
C HIS A 159 -7.20 -6.43 -4.66
N GLU A 160 -6.86 -7.22 -5.69
CA GLU A 160 -7.79 -8.04 -6.48
C GLU A 160 -8.59 -9.03 -5.63
N HIS A 161 -8.02 -9.54 -4.52
CA HIS A 161 -8.71 -10.48 -3.64
C HIS A 161 -9.80 -9.80 -2.79
N VAL A 162 -9.63 -8.51 -2.46
CA VAL A 162 -10.54 -7.79 -1.56
C VAL A 162 -11.42 -6.77 -2.27
N ALA A 163 -11.06 -6.41 -3.49
CA ALA A 163 -11.72 -5.36 -4.25
C ALA A 163 -11.82 -5.71 -5.74
N GLY A 164 -11.77 -7.00 -6.08
CA GLY A 164 -12.07 -7.53 -7.42
C GLY A 164 -13.57 -7.78 -7.62
N GLU A 165 -13.88 -8.83 -8.39
CA GLU A 165 -15.24 -9.17 -8.86
C GLU A 165 -16.29 -9.28 -7.76
N GLU A 166 -15.95 -9.82 -6.59
CA GLU A 166 -16.92 -9.95 -5.49
C GLU A 166 -17.35 -8.59 -4.94
N ALA A 167 -16.42 -7.63 -4.84
CA ALA A 167 -16.75 -6.28 -4.38
C ALA A 167 -17.67 -5.57 -5.40
N VAL A 168 -17.49 -5.83 -6.70
CA VAL A 168 -18.37 -5.34 -7.76
C VAL A 168 -19.76 -5.98 -7.66
N ARG A 169 -19.85 -7.32 -7.53
CA ARG A 169 -21.11 -8.04 -7.36
C ARG A 169 -21.92 -7.57 -6.15
N MET A 170 -21.24 -7.19 -5.08
CA MET A 170 -21.87 -6.64 -3.87
C MET A 170 -22.23 -5.15 -3.98
N GLY A 171 -21.97 -4.50 -5.13
CA GLY A 171 -22.24 -3.08 -5.35
C GLY A 171 -21.36 -2.13 -4.54
N LEU A 172 -20.20 -2.60 -4.05
CA LEU A 172 -19.28 -1.78 -3.25
C LEU A 172 -18.42 -0.87 -4.13
N ARG A 173 -18.26 -1.21 -5.41
CA ARG A 173 -17.49 -0.48 -6.41
C ARG A 173 -17.99 -0.80 -7.82
N GLU A 174 -17.71 0.09 -8.77
CA GLU A 174 -18.10 -0.07 -10.17
C GLU A 174 -17.18 -1.05 -10.92
N GLU A 175 -15.86 -0.84 -10.82
CA GLU A 175 -14.86 -1.62 -11.56
C GLU A 175 -13.98 -2.45 -10.63
N PRO A 176 -13.64 -3.71 -10.98
CA PRO A 176 -12.80 -4.55 -10.16
C PRO A 176 -11.35 -4.07 -10.16
N LYS A 177 -10.66 -4.28 -9.05
CA LYS A 177 -9.20 -4.17 -8.98
C LYS A 177 -8.56 -5.49 -9.38
N ILE A 178 -7.43 -5.37 -10.06
CA ILE A 178 -6.66 -6.50 -10.61
C ILE A 178 -5.20 -6.48 -10.12
N ASP A 179 -4.81 -5.50 -9.31
CA ASP A 179 -3.48 -5.43 -8.72
C ASP A 179 -3.38 -6.33 -7.46
N PRO A 180 -2.21 -6.91 -7.15
CA PRO A 180 -0.90 -6.72 -7.78
C PRO A 180 -0.73 -7.49 -9.10
N GLY A 181 -1.72 -8.30 -9.49
CA GLY A 181 -1.83 -8.94 -10.79
C GLY A 181 -0.90 -10.15 -10.98
N PRO A 182 -0.95 -10.78 -12.17
CA PRO A 182 -0.35 -12.10 -12.42
C PRO A 182 1.19 -12.12 -12.34
N LYS A 183 1.84 -10.96 -12.38
CA LYS A 183 3.31 -10.87 -12.21
C LYS A 183 3.77 -10.84 -10.76
N PHE A 184 2.85 -10.79 -9.80
CA PHE A 184 3.18 -10.98 -8.40
C PHE A 184 3.32 -12.48 -8.09
N ASP A 185 4.55 -12.90 -7.81
CA ASP A 185 4.90 -14.26 -7.45
C ASP A 185 4.61 -14.52 -5.96
N TRP A 186 3.37 -14.95 -5.72
CA TRP A 186 2.89 -15.34 -4.40
C TRP A 186 3.71 -16.48 -3.78
N PHE A 187 4.25 -17.40 -4.58
CA PHE A 187 5.05 -18.52 -4.07
C PHE A 187 6.40 -18.02 -3.53
N LEU A 188 7.08 -17.15 -4.28
CA LEU A 188 8.32 -16.51 -3.84
C LEU A 188 8.10 -15.68 -2.58
N PHE A 189 7.04 -14.87 -2.54
CA PHE A 189 6.68 -14.07 -1.37
C PHE A 189 6.43 -14.95 -0.14
N ASN A 190 5.54 -15.94 -0.25
CA ASN A 190 5.15 -16.79 0.88
C ASN A 190 6.33 -17.64 1.39
N SER A 191 7.09 -18.26 0.50
CA SER A 191 8.26 -19.07 0.90
C SER A 191 9.35 -18.23 1.56
N THR A 192 9.58 -17.00 1.09
CA THR A 192 10.59 -16.10 1.67
C THR A 192 10.15 -15.56 3.02
N LEU A 193 8.90 -15.11 3.16
CA LEU A 193 8.36 -14.67 4.44
C LEU A 193 8.36 -15.81 5.46
N GLN A 194 7.98 -17.02 5.05
CA GLN A 194 8.02 -18.20 5.91
C GLN A 194 9.43 -18.47 6.43
N ARG A 195 10.46 -18.43 5.57
CA ARG A 195 11.86 -18.57 6.02
C ARG A 195 12.23 -17.54 7.08
N LEU A 196 11.86 -16.26 6.88
CA LEU A 196 12.16 -15.20 7.84
C LEU A 196 11.50 -15.41 9.21
N ARG A 197 10.33 -16.07 9.27
CA ARG A 197 9.65 -16.39 10.53
C ARG A 197 10.39 -17.43 11.37
N TYR A 198 11.17 -18.30 10.73
CA TYR A 198 11.94 -19.37 11.39
C TYR A 198 13.43 -19.03 11.57
N CYS A 199 13.84 -17.80 11.24
CA CYS A 199 15.16 -17.24 11.51
C CYS A 199 15.10 -16.26 12.68
#